data_AF-A0A6M3LCX2-F1
#
_entry.id   AF-A0A6M3LCX2-F1
#
_cell.length_a   1.000
_cell.length_b   1.000
_cell.length_c   1.000
_cell.angle_alpha   90.00
_cell.angle_beta   90.00
_cell.angle_gamma   90.00
#
_symmetry.space_group_name_H-M   'P 1'
#
loop_
_entity.id
_entity.type
_entity.pdbx_description
1 polymer ?
#
loop_
_entity_poly.entity_id
_entity_poly.type
_entity_poly.pdbx_seq_one_letter_code
_entity_poly.pdbx_strand_id
1 'polypeptide(L)'
;MIGDVIKSDDERKNLVSYLEAETLKAENERAVHAEKWNIWRRQRQAKPEQEHKSYPWAGSSNINVPLTATITNMMFADMKAAFGQRKPFYDVQVRPEELQRAAAALEEYLDVIVESPQHVNMRSANNSIFYDLVLFGTQFVEIPWISEQHMYKRRDETGAVVQVSRLVRNSPVVVPIRIEDFYGRIYFHDIQTAPWIGICYRFAKHQMDQYAARGFFENVDDVEQVSYVSDDRALEASDRLLENRELELYEVMKYHVFHDVDDDGFPEDIILWVDKNSGTVLREEFNDLGIRPIVRVPYIDLPYNLYGLGIGSMCEYLQDAADATMNMTIDGIHISLLQMFVYRRGSGIDSDEQFYPFKGIGLDNPKEDFIPVKFPDIGPSSLHALSIIRELAERLTGANSPALGQPDVYAKTRATASGTMFLAQ
;
A
#
# COMPACT_ATOMS: atom_id res chain seq x y z
N MET A 1 33.28 -19.11 -6.57
CA MET A 1 34.04 -18.48 -5.47
C MET A 1 33.95 -17.00 -5.72
N ILE A 2 32.98 -16.36 -5.08
CA ILE A 2 32.92 -14.90 -4.98
C ILE A 2 34.00 -14.59 -3.95
N GLY A 3 35.05 -13.86 -4.33
CA GLY A 3 36.06 -13.45 -3.37
C GLY A 3 35.44 -12.50 -2.35
N ASP A 4 35.92 -12.54 -1.11
CA ASP A 4 35.51 -11.57 -0.10
C ASP A 4 35.68 -10.15 -0.66
N VAL A 5 34.56 -9.42 -0.74
CA VAL A 5 34.52 -8.04 -1.23
C VAL A 5 35.21 -7.15 -0.20
N ILE A 6 34.90 -7.36 1.08
CA ILE A 6 35.48 -6.63 2.21
C ILE A 6 36.71 -7.40 2.72
N LYS A 7 37.85 -6.71 2.86
CA LYS A 7 39.15 -7.34 3.14
C LYS A 7 39.31 -7.84 4.58
N SER A 8 38.59 -7.23 5.54
CA SER A 8 38.71 -7.53 6.98
C SER A 8 37.37 -7.82 7.63
N ASP A 9 37.30 -8.87 8.46
CA ASP A 9 36.13 -9.19 9.27
C ASP A 9 35.77 -8.08 10.27
N ASP A 10 36.76 -7.30 10.72
CA ASP A 10 36.51 -6.16 11.61
C ASP A 10 35.86 -4.99 10.86
N GLU A 11 36.25 -4.75 9.60
CA GLU A 11 35.62 -3.75 8.73
C GLU A 11 34.18 -4.14 8.41
N ARG A 12 33.96 -5.42 8.09
CA ARG A 12 32.62 -5.99 7.87
C ARG A 12 31.70 -5.73 9.06
N LYS A 13 32.16 -6.02 10.28
CA LYS A 13 31.38 -5.77 11.51
C LYS A 13 31.12 -4.28 11.75
N ASN A 14 32.09 -3.42 11.48
CA ASN A 14 31.93 -1.97 11.62
C ASN A 14 30.90 -1.42 10.63
N LEU A 15 30.93 -1.89 9.38
CA LEU A 15 30.00 -1.50 8.33
C LEU A 15 28.57 -1.97 8.65
N VAL A 16 28.40 -3.21 9.09
CA VAL A 16 27.09 -3.74 9.54
C VAL A 16 26.56 -2.90 10.71
N SER A 17 27.39 -2.64 11.72
CA SER A 17 27.01 -1.81 12.89
C SER A 17 26.59 -0.39 12.46
N TYR A 18 27.27 0.20 11.46
CA TYR A 18 26.89 1.48 10.89
C TYR A 18 25.52 1.43 10.19
N LEU A 19 25.29 0.40 9.36
CA LEU A 19 24.03 0.21 8.62
C LEU A 19 22.86 -0.05 9.56
N GLU A 20 23.04 -0.84 10.61
CA GLU A 20 22.03 -1.07 11.65
C GLU A 20 21.65 0.23 12.36
N ALA A 21 22.66 1.03 12.77
CA ALA A 21 22.43 2.31 13.42
C ALA A 21 21.70 3.31 12.50
N GLU A 22 22.04 3.34 11.22
CA GLU A 22 21.37 4.17 10.22
C GLU A 22 19.95 3.69 9.91
N THR A 23 19.73 2.37 9.88
CA THR A 23 18.40 1.76 9.70
C THR A 23 17.48 2.12 10.85
N LEU A 24 17.96 2.04 12.10
CA LEU A 24 17.20 2.45 13.27
C LEU A 24 16.84 3.95 13.24
N LYS A 25 17.75 4.81 12.78
CA LYS A 25 17.43 6.24 12.58
C LYS A 25 16.36 6.43 11.51
N ALA A 26 16.46 5.71 10.39
CA ALA A 26 15.47 5.77 9.32
C ALA A 26 14.10 5.26 9.79
N GLU A 27 14.03 4.21 10.61
CA GLU A 27 12.79 3.72 11.24
C GLU A 27 12.15 4.80 12.11
N ASN A 28 12.94 5.43 12.98
CA ASN A 28 12.44 6.49 13.87
C ASN A 28 11.93 7.72 13.09
N GLU A 29 12.65 8.14 12.06
CA GLU A 29 12.23 9.24 11.18
C GLU A 29 10.92 8.91 10.46
N ARG A 30 10.78 7.66 9.99
CA ARG A 30 9.62 7.20 9.21
C ARG A 30 8.44 6.78 10.08
N ALA A 31 8.57 6.68 11.40
CA ALA A 31 7.51 6.20 12.30
C ALA A 31 6.19 6.96 12.10
N VAL A 32 6.25 8.29 11.97
CA VAL A 32 5.06 9.14 11.71
C VAL A 32 4.44 8.83 10.34
N HIS A 33 5.26 8.57 9.32
CA HIS A 33 4.78 8.19 8.00
C HIS A 33 4.17 6.78 8.01
N ALA A 34 4.76 5.84 8.74
CA ALA A 34 4.27 4.47 8.86
C ALA A 34 2.88 4.42 9.52
N GLU A 35 2.65 5.23 10.56
CA GLU A 35 1.32 5.38 11.16
C GLU A 35 0.28 5.88 10.15
N LYS A 36 0.64 6.91 9.36
CA LYS A 36 -0.22 7.41 8.28
C LYS A 36 -0.50 6.36 7.21
N TRP A 37 0.48 5.57 6.81
CA TRP A 37 0.28 4.48 5.85
C TRP A 37 -0.73 3.46 6.35
N ASN A 38 -0.67 3.09 7.63
CA ASN A 38 -1.65 2.20 8.23
C ASN A 38 -3.06 2.81 8.27
N ILE A 39 -3.17 4.10 8.60
CA ILE A 39 -4.45 4.83 8.55
C ILE A 39 -5.02 4.81 7.14
N TRP A 40 -4.23 5.16 6.12
CA TRP A 40 -4.70 5.20 4.73
C TRP A 40 -5.06 3.81 4.19
N ARG A 41 -4.30 2.77 4.56
CA ARG A 41 -4.62 1.37 4.23
C ARG A 41 -5.96 0.95 4.84
N ARG A 42 -6.20 1.27 6.11
CA ARG A 42 -7.49 1.04 6.79
C ARG A 42 -8.64 1.80 6.12
N GLN A 43 -8.45 3.09 5.83
CA GLN A 43 -9.45 3.93 5.18
C GLN A 43 -9.81 3.42 3.78
N ARG A 44 -8.83 2.93 3.01
CA ARG A 44 -9.09 2.30 1.71
C ARG A 44 -9.91 1.01 1.83
N GLN A 45 -9.74 0.24 2.90
CA GLN A 45 -10.57 -0.93 3.20
C GLN A 45 -11.95 -0.57 3.80
N ALA A 46 -12.24 0.72 3.98
CA ALA A 46 -13.46 1.24 4.61
C ALA A 46 -13.72 0.68 6.02
N LYS A 47 -12.64 0.36 6.75
CA LYS A 47 -12.73 -0.19 8.11
C LYS A 47 -12.79 0.93 9.15
N PRO A 48 -13.69 0.86 10.14
CA PRO A 48 -13.72 1.83 11.23
C PRO A 48 -12.44 1.73 12.06
N GLU A 49 -12.10 2.81 12.78
CA GLU A 49 -10.88 2.88 13.59
C GLU A 49 -10.95 1.96 14.82
N GLN A 50 -12.14 1.90 15.42
CA GLN A 50 -12.46 1.01 16.52
C GLN A 50 -13.57 0.07 16.06
N GLU A 51 -13.70 -1.11 16.66
CA GLU A 51 -14.86 -1.98 16.39
C GLU A 51 -16.11 -1.44 17.09
N HIS A 52 -15.93 -0.95 18.33
CA HIS A 52 -16.98 -0.35 19.13
C HIS A 52 -16.57 1.03 19.60
N LYS A 53 -17.45 2.00 19.38
CA LYS A 53 -17.26 3.37 19.85
C LYS A 53 -18.13 3.61 21.09
N SER A 54 -17.54 4.23 22.11
CA SER A 54 -18.21 4.54 23.38
C SER A 54 -18.29 6.03 23.68
N TYR A 55 -17.78 6.86 22.77
CA TYR A 55 -17.87 8.31 22.81
C TYR A 55 -18.70 8.82 21.61
N PRO A 56 -19.66 9.74 21.81
CA PRO A 56 -20.02 10.40 23.06
C PRO A 56 -20.81 9.54 24.07
N TRP A 57 -21.42 8.42 23.65
CA TRP A 57 -22.04 7.43 24.55
C TRP A 57 -21.73 6.00 24.09
N ALA A 58 -21.96 5.02 24.98
CA ALA A 58 -21.76 3.61 24.68
C ALA A 58 -22.61 3.16 23.48
N GLY A 59 -21.96 2.65 22.43
CA GLY A 59 -22.63 2.22 21.20
C GLY A 59 -22.98 3.35 20.24
N SER A 60 -22.25 4.47 20.28
CA SER A 60 -22.38 5.55 19.29
C SER A 60 -22.00 5.07 17.88
N SER A 61 -22.47 5.80 16.88
CA SER A 61 -22.25 5.47 15.47
C SER A 61 -20.76 5.47 15.14
N ASN A 62 -20.36 4.43 14.40
CA ASN A 62 -18.96 4.14 14.10
C ASN A 62 -18.78 3.65 12.67
N ILE A 63 -19.23 4.49 11.73
CA ILE A 63 -19.14 4.24 10.30
C ILE A 63 -17.92 4.97 9.74
N ASN A 64 -17.20 4.30 8.85
CA ASN A 64 -16.21 4.89 7.97
C ASN A 64 -16.84 5.09 6.59
N VAL A 65 -16.96 6.34 6.15
CA VAL A 65 -17.45 6.71 4.82
C VAL A 65 -16.38 6.35 3.79
N PRO A 66 -16.64 5.54 2.76
CA PRO A 66 -15.60 5.05 1.86
C PRO A 66 -15.13 6.09 0.83
N LEU A 67 -14.77 7.32 1.25
CA LEU A 67 -14.36 8.42 0.37
C LEU A 67 -12.99 8.13 -0.26
N THR A 68 -11.96 7.90 0.55
CA THR A 68 -10.62 7.53 0.10
C THR A 68 -10.65 6.25 -0.74
N ALA A 69 -11.44 5.25 -0.33
CA ALA A 69 -11.60 4.00 -1.07
C ALA A 69 -12.21 4.21 -2.46
N THR A 70 -13.25 5.05 -2.58
CA THR A 70 -13.91 5.32 -3.86
C THR A 70 -12.96 6.02 -4.83
N ILE A 71 -12.28 7.07 -4.37
CA ILE A 71 -11.37 7.86 -5.20
C ILE A 71 -10.13 7.05 -5.59
N THR A 72 -9.52 6.31 -4.66
CA THR A 72 -8.35 5.47 -4.96
C THR A 72 -8.68 4.35 -5.95
N ASN A 73 -9.84 3.70 -5.84
CA ASN A 73 -10.26 2.67 -6.78
C ASN A 73 -10.55 3.23 -8.17
N MET A 74 -11.11 4.44 -8.24
CA MET A 74 -11.33 5.15 -9.51
C MET A 74 -9.98 5.41 -10.21
N MET A 75 -9.05 6.07 -9.52
CA MET A 75 -7.73 6.39 -10.10
C MET A 75 -6.91 5.14 -10.44
N PHE A 76 -7.01 4.09 -9.63
CA PHE A 76 -6.40 2.80 -9.94
C PHE A 76 -6.96 2.17 -11.24
N ALA A 77 -8.28 2.23 -11.43
CA ALA A 77 -8.93 1.73 -12.64
C ALA A 77 -8.50 2.55 -13.88
N ASP A 78 -8.40 3.87 -13.75
CA ASP A 78 -7.97 4.76 -14.82
C ASP A 78 -6.52 4.51 -15.23
N MET A 79 -5.61 4.38 -14.27
CA MET A 79 -4.22 3.99 -14.56
C MET A 79 -4.16 2.63 -15.28
N LYS A 80 -4.90 1.65 -14.77
CA LYS A 80 -4.93 0.31 -15.38
C LYS A 80 -5.48 0.34 -16.80
N ALA A 81 -6.49 1.15 -17.08
CA ALA A 81 -7.03 1.33 -18.42
C ALA A 81 -6.01 2.02 -19.35
N ALA A 82 -5.41 3.13 -18.90
CA ALA A 82 -4.43 3.89 -19.68
C ALA A 82 -3.21 3.05 -20.08
N PHE A 83 -2.61 2.33 -19.12
CA PHE A 83 -1.45 1.48 -19.38
C PHE A 83 -1.81 0.12 -20.00
N GLY A 84 -3.05 -0.35 -19.84
CA GLY A 84 -3.51 -1.62 -20.41
C GLY A 84 -3.98 -1.53 -21.87
N GLN A 85 -4.40 -0.35 -22.34
CA GLN A 85 -4.84 -0.13 -23.71
C GLN A 85 -3.69 0.04 -24.71
N ARG A 86 -2.50 0.44 -24.24
CA ARG A 86 -1.34 0.68 -25.09
C ARG A 86 -0.71 -0.65 -25.50
N LYS A 87 -0.98 -1.07 -26.74
CA LYS A 87 -0.30 -2.18 -27.41
C LYS A 87 0.21 -1.75 -28.78
N PRO A 88 1.47 -2.05 -29.14
CA PRO A 88 2.50 -2.68 -28.30
C PRO A 88 2.95 -1.74 -27.16
N PHE A 89 3.49 -2.32 -26.09
CA PHE A 89 3.87 -1.56 -24.90
C PHE A 89 5.03 -0.58 -25.19
N TYR A 90 5.99 -1.00 -26.00
CA TYR A 90 7.10 -0.17 -26.49
C TYR A 90 6.88 0.25 -27.94
N ASP A 91 7.38 1.43 -28.32
CA ASP A 91 7.41 1.94 -29.68
C ASP A 91 8.89 2.11 -30.08
N VAL A 92 9.34 1.36 -31.09
CA VAL A 92 10.75 1.36 -31.51
C VAL A 92 10.90 2.21 -32.77
N GLN A 93 11.30 3.46 -32.60
CA GLN A 93 11.49 4.39 -33.70
C GLN A 93 12.92 4.36 -34.23
N VAL A 94 13.07 4.16 -35.55
CA VAL A 94 14.37 4.10 -36.22
C VAL A 94 14.44 5.15 -37.32
N ARG A 95 15.55 5.91 -37.38
CA ARG A 95 15.74 6.98 -38.37
C ARG A 95 16.09 6.47 -39.78
N PRO A 96 17.00 5.49 -39.95
CA PRO A 96 17.25 4.89 -41.27
C PRO A 96 16.07 4.03 -41.74
N GLU A 97 15.61 4.26 -42.97
CA GLU A 97 14.47 3.53 -43.57
C GLU A 97 14.78 2.03 -43.77
N GLU A 98 16.04 1.69 -44.02
CA GLU A 98 16.51 0.30 -44.21
C GLU A 98 16.30 -0.59 -42.98
N LEU A 99 16.25 0.00 -41.79
CA LEU A 99 16.16 -0.73 -40.51
C LEU A 99 14.73 -0.84 -39.97
N GLN A 100 13.73 -0.31 -40.68
CA GLN A 100 12.33 -0.36 -40.23
C GLN A 100 11.83 -1.79 -39.97
N ARG A 101 12.26 -2.77 -40.78
CA ARG A 101 11.90 -4.18 -40.56
C ARG A 101 12.49 -4.74 -39.26
N ALA A 102 13.73 -4.38 -38.96
CA ALA A 102 14.38 -4.80 -37.72
C ALA A 102 13.74 -4.11 -36.51
N ALA A 103 13.33 -2.85 -36.65
CA ALA A 103 12.59 -2.11 -35.63
C ALA A 103 11.27 -2.81 -35.26
N ALA A 104 10.46 -3.16 -36.26
CA ALA A 104 9.20 -3.86 -36.05
C ALA A 104 9.40 -5.24 -35.39
N ALA A 105 10.44 -5.99 -35.80
CA ALA A 105 10.77 -7.27 -35.19
C ALA A 105 11.21 -7.13 -33.73
N LEU A 106 11.96 -6.07 -33.40
CA LEU A 106 12.37 -5.77 -32.03
C LEU A 106 11.16 -5.37 -31.17
N GLU A 107 10.26 -4.56 -31.73
CA GLU A 107 9.03 -4.13 -31.06
C GLU A 107 8.15 -5.33 -30.68
N GLU A 108 7.91 -6.25 -31.62
CA GLU A 108 7.17 -7.48 -31.37
C GLU A 108 7.87 -8.36 -30.32
N TYR A 109 9.19 -8.50 -30.40
CA TYR A 109 9.97 -9.26 -29.42
C TYR A 109 9.86 -8.68 -28.00
N LEU A 110 9.96 -7.35 -27.88
CA LEU A 110 9.83 -6.67 -26.59
C LEU A 110 8.42 -6.80 -26.01
N ASP A 111 7.39 -6.70 -26.85
CA ASP A 111 5.99 -6.87 -26.43
C ASP A 111 5.74 -8.28 -25.86
N VAL A 112 6.26 -9.32 -26.54
CA VAL A 112 6.20 -10.71 -26.06
C VAL A 112 6.90 -10.87 -24.70
N ILE A 113 8.06 -10.25 -24.49
CA ILE A 113 8.80 -10.30 -23.22
C ILE A 113 8.02 -9.60 -22.10
N VAL A 114 7.42 -8.45 -22.39
CA VAL A 114 6.66 -7.64 -21.44
C VAL A 114 5.41 -8.36 -20.96
N GLU A 115 4.68 -8.99 -21.88
CA GLU A 115 3.42 -9.66 -21.58
C GLU A 115 3.62 -11.07 -21.00
N SER A 116 4.72 -11.74 -21.33
CA SER A 116 4.97 -13.13 -20.92
C SER A 116 5.03 -13.27 -19.39
N PRO A 117 4.21 -14.16 -18.80
CA PRO A 117 4.24 -14.47 -17.36
C PRO A 117 5.59 -15.00 -16.88
N GLN A 118 6.35 -15.65 -17.77
CA GLN A 118 7.65 -16.23 -17.48
C GLN A 118 8.79 -15.20 -17.59
N HIS A 119 8.53 -14.02 -18.16
CA HIS A 119 9.52 -12.96 -18.31
C HIS A 119 9.18 -11.78 -17.40
N VAL A 120 8.93 -10.59 -17.95
CA VAL A 120 8.77 -9.37 -17.13
C VAL A 120 7.40 -9.35 -16.45
N ASN A 121 6.36 -9.87 -17.12
CA ASN A 121 4.98 -9.90 -16.64
C ASN A 121 4.51 -8.52 -16.11
N MET A 122 4.65 -7.49 -16.94
CA MET A 122 4.33 -6.11 -16.55
C MET A 122 2.88 -5.95 -16.10
N ARG A 123 1.95 -6.73 -16.65
CA ARG A 123 0.54 -6.67 -16.26
C ARG A 123 0.32 -7.01 -14.79
N SER A 124 1.01 -8.05 -14.30
CA SER A 124 0.92 -8.44 -12.89
C SER A 124 1.62 -7.41 -12.00
N ALA A 125 2.82 -6.98 -12.38
CA ALA A 125 3.58 -5.99 -11.63
C ALA A 125 2.84 -4.65 -11.52
N ASN A 126 2.26 -4.16 -12.62
CA ASN A 126 1.50 -2.92 -12.67
C ASN A 126 0.28 -2.93 -11.75
N ASN A 127 -0.40 -4.07 -11.56
CA ASN A 127 -1.52 -4.12 -10.61
C ASN A 127 -1.04 -3.81 -9.19
N SER A 128 0.09 -4.40 -8.74
CA SER A 128 0.64 -4.12 -7.41
C SER A 128 1.19 -2.69 -7.33
N ILE A 129 1.94 -2.25 -8.36
CA ILE A 129 2.53 -0.91 -8.42
C ILE A 129 1.44 0.15 -8.33
N PHE A 130 0.42 0.11 -9.20
CA PHE A 130 -0.63 1.14 -9.21
C PHE A 130 -1.49 1.08 -7.96
N TYR A 131 -1.67 -0.10 -7.36
CA TYR A 131 -2.45 -0.22 -6.14
C TYR A 131 -1.81 0.61 -5.02
N ASP A 132 -0.53 0.40 -4.73
CA ASP A 132 0.16 1.12 -3.65
C ASP A 132 0.52 2.57 -4.05
N LEU A 133 0.91 2.80 -5.31
CA LEU A 133 1.27 4.12 -5.84
C LEU A 133 0.14 5.14 -5.66
N VAL A 134 -1.09 4.78 -6.01
CA VAL A 134 -2.24 5.70 -5.94
C VAL A 134 -2.55 6.08 -4.49
N LEU A 135 -2.43 5.12 -3.56
CA LEU A 135 -2.74 5.34 -2.15
C LEU A 135 -1.63 6.13 -1.44
N PHE A 136 -0.40 5.61 -1.47
CA PHE A 136 0.72 6.12 -0.69
C PHE A 136 1.47 7.26 -1.39
N GLY A 137 1.35 7.38 -2.72
CA GLY A 137 1.98 8.42 -3.51
C GLY A 137 3.38 8.09 -4.02
N THR A 138 3.98 6.99 -3.56
CA THR A 138 5.25 6.50 -4.08
C THR A 138 5.30 4.99 -4.01
N GLN A 139 5.81 4.41 -5.09
CA GLN A 139 6.12 3.00 -5.18
C GLN A 139 7.61 2.84 -5.48
N PHE A 140 8.30 2.01 -4.69
CA PHE A 140 9.65 1.56 -5.01
C PHE A 140 9.58 0.24 -5.77
N VAL A 141 10.41 0.11 -6.78
CA VAL A 141 10.43 -1.04 -7.68
C VAL A 141 11.87 -1.47 -7.88
N GLU A 142 12.20 -2.70 -7.52
CA GLU A 142 13.46 -3.31 -7.89
C GLU A 142 13.33 -4.00 -9.24
N ILE A 143 14.37 -3.90 -10.07
CA ILE A 143 14.48 -4.56 -11.37
C ILE A 143 15.71 -5.48 -11.37
N PRO A 144 15.72 -6.56 -10.56
CA PRO A 144 16.82 -7.51 -10.58
C PRO A 144 16.78 -8.38 -11.84
N TRP A 145 17.96 -8.85 -12.25
CA TRP A 145 18.08 -9.93 -13.22
C TRP A 145 17.99 -11.27 -12.50
N ILE A 146 16.92 -12.04 -12.71
CA ILE A 146 16.71 -13.31 -12.02
C ILE A 146 16.94 -14.49 -12.98
N SER A 147 17.86 -15.37 -12.59
CA SER A 147 18.10 -16.67 -13.22
C SER A 147 17.58 -17.78 -12.30
N GLU A 148 16.39 -18.30 -12.59
CA GLU A 148 15.79 -19.41 -11.83
C GLU A 148 16.06 -20.74 -12.55
N GLN A 149 16.80 -21.62 -11.86
CA GLN A 149 16.94 -23.01 -12.26
C GLN A 149 16.11 -23.88 -11.32
N HIS A 150 15.18 -24.66 -11.87
CA HIS A 150 14.48 -25.68 -11.11
C HIS A 150 15.17 -27.03 -11.31
N MET A 151 15.44 -27.71 -10.20
CA MET A 151 15.94 -29.08 -10.22
C MET A 151 14.75 -30.03 -10.23
N TYR A 152 14.62 -30.80 -11.31
CA TYR A 152 13.60 -31.83 -11.43
C TYR A 152 14.24 -33.19 -11.27
N LYS A 153 13.59 -34.07 -10.48
CA LYS A 153 13.94 -35.49 -10.43
C LYS A 153 13.19 -36.18 -11.58
N ARG A 154 13.90 -36.59 -12.63
CA ARG A 154 13.36 -37.39 -13.73
C ARG A 154 13.90 -38.81 -13.63
N ARG A 155 13.07 -39.81 -13.92
CA ARG A 155 13.56 -41.19 -14.10
C ARG A 155 14.10 -41.33 -15.51
N ASP A 156 15.32 -41.81 -15.62
CA ASP A 156 15.94 -42.12 -16.90
C ASP A 156 15.37 -43.42 -17.49
N GLU A 157 15.74 -43.78 -18.73
CA GLU A 157 15.25 -44.99 -19.42
C GLU A 157 15.56 -46.31 -18.67
N THR A 158 16.52 -46.27 -17.75
CA THR A 158 16.93 -47.38 -16.85
C THR A 158 16.20 -47.39 -15.50
N GLY A 159 15.31 -46.42 -15.24
CA GLY A 159 14.55 -46.29 -13.99
C GLY A 159 15.30 -45.59 -12.85
N ALA A 160 16.56 -45.19 -13.05
CA ALA A 160 17.33 -44.40 -12.08
C ALA A 160 16.81 -42.96 -12.00
N VAL A 161 16.72 -42.42 -10.78
CA VAL A 161 16.30 -41.03 -10.57
C VAL A 161 17.50 -40.11 -10.82
N VAL A 162 17.48 -39.40 -11.94
CA VAL A 162 18.48 -38.40 -12.31
C VAL A 162 17.95 -37.01 -12.00
N GLN A 163 18.77 -36.17 -11.37
CA GLN A 163 18.47 -34.75 -11.21
C GLN A 163 18.82 -34.01 -12.49
N VAL A 164 17.83 -33.36 -13.10
CA VAL A 164 18.00 -32.51 -14.28
C VAL A 164 17.69 -31.09 -13.87
N SER A 165 18.66 -30.18 -14.00
CA SER A 165 18.43 -28.75 -13.86
C SER A 165 17.85 -28.20 -15.16
N ARG A 166 16.77 -27.42 -15.05
CA ARG A 166 16.22 -26.67 -16.19
C ARG A 166 16.11 -25.21 -15.82
N LEU A 167 16.64 -24.35 -16.69
CA LEU A 167 16.45 -22.90 -16.60
C LEU A 167 14.98 -22.60 -16.87
N VAL A 168 14.26 -22.17 -15.83
CA VAL A 168 12.84 -21.82 -15.89
C VAL A 168 12.68 -20.35 -16.26
N ARG A 169 13.56 -19.50 -15.72
CA ARG A 169 13.51 -18.05 -15.91
C ARG A 169 14.91 -17.49 -16.06
N ASN A 170 15.10 -16.60 -17.01
CA ASN A 170 16.34 -15.84 -17.20
C ASN A 170 15.98 -14.52 -17.86
N SER A 171 15.52 -13.57 -17.06
CA SER A 171 15.00 -12.29 -17.53
C SER A 171 15.00 -11.27 -16.40
N PRO A 172 14.97 -9.96 -16.72
CA PRO A 172 14.67 -8.96 -15.71
C PRO A 172 13.26 -9.19 -15.15
N VAL A 173 13.11 -8.94 -13.86
CA VAL A 173 11.83 -9.08 -13.16
C VAL A 173 11.52 -7.77 -12.48
N VAL A 174 10.27 -7.35 -12.54
CA VAL A 174 9.81 -6.15 -11.85
C VAL A 174 9.23 -6.57 -10.49
N VAL A 175 9.96 -6.23 -9.43
CA VAL A 175 9.60 -6.58 -8.05
C VAL A 175 9.15 -5.30 -7.33
N PRO A 176 7.83 -5.09 -7.16
CA PRO A 176 7.34 -3.98 -6.34
C PRO A 176 7.68 -4.23 -4.86
N ILE A 177 8.31 -3.25 -4.23
CA ILE A 177 8.68 -3.28 -2.81
C ILE A 177 7.58 -2.54 -2.04
N ARG A 178 7.10 -3.13 -0.94
CA ARG A 178 6.15 -2.43 -0.06
C ARG A 178 6.81 -1.18 0.51
N ILE A 179 6.05 -0.10 0.64
CA ILE A 179 6.61 1.18 1.09
C ILE A 179 7.25 1.08 2.48
N GLU A 180 6.74 0.20 3.35
CA GLU A 180 7.29 -0.10 4.67
C GLU A 180 8.67 -0.75 4.60
N ASP A 181 8.84 -1.68 3.67
CA ASP A 181 10.03 -2.53 3.53
C ASP A 181 11.21 -1.81 2.87
N PHE A 182 11.00 -0.61 2.35
CA PHE A 182 12.06 0.24 1.79
C PHE A 182 12.63 1.18 2.85
N TYR A 183 13.94 1.16 3.07
CA TYR A 183 14.64 1.95 4.08
C TYR A 183 15.58 2.97 3.46
N GLY A 184 15.41 4.22 3.85
CA GLY A 184 16.27 5.33 3.51
C GLY A 184 15.93 6.55 4.36
N ARG A 185 16.89 7.45 4.52
CA ARG A 185 16.67 8.70 5.26
C ARG A 185 15.71 9.61 4.49
N ILE A 186 14.85 10.34 5.19
CA ILE A 186 13.76 11.11 4.56
C ILE A 186 14.28 12.22 3.62
N TYR A 187 15.44 12.79 3.96
CA TYR A 187 16.07 13.86 3.17
C TYR A 187 16.83 13.36 1.94
N PHE A 188 16.90 12.04 1.71
CA PHE A 188 17.35 11.53 0.43
C PHE A 188 16.34 11.93 -0.65
N HIS A 189 16.82 12.28 -1.83
CA HIS A 189 15.97 12.70 -2.96
C HIS A 189 16.20 11.84 -4.20
N ASP A 190 17.41 11.32 -4.34
CA ASP A 190 17.80 10.44 -5.42
C ASP A 190 18.39 9.14 -4.86
N ILE A 191 17.91 8.02 -5.40
CA ILE A 191 18.29 6.67 -5.01
C ILE A 191 19.72 6.35 -5.45
N GLN A 192 20.12 6.88 -6.61
CA GLN A 192 21.41 6.56 -7.23
C GLN A 192 22.57 7.21 -6.48
N THR A 193 22.35 8.38 -5.89
CA THR A 193 23.36 9.15 -5.15
C THR A 193 23.26 9.02 -3.63
N ALA A 194 22.24 8.34 -3.11
CA ALA A 194 22.07 8.13 -1.66
C ALA A 194 23.27 7.37 -1.06
N PRO A 195 23.81 7.76 0.10
CA PRO A 195 24.92 7.05 0.74
C PRO A 195 24.61 5.57 0.99
N TRP A 196 23.38 5.28 1.41
CA TRP A 196 22.91 3.91 1.62
C TRP A 196 21.39 3.82 1.37
N ILE A 197 20.93 2.63 0.99
CA ILE A 197 19.52 2.26 0.86
C ILE A 197 19.37 0.82 1.33
N GLY A 198 18.34 0.52 2.11
CA GLY A 198 18.00 -0.83 2.55
C GLY A 198 16.66 -1.29 2.00
N ILE A 199 16.55 -2.59 1.70
CA ILE A 199 15.28 -3.24 1.35
C ILE A 199 15.12 -4.49 2.21
N CYS A 200 14.02 -4.60 2.94
CA CYS A 200 13.70 -5.78 3.73
C CYS A 200 12.98 -6.83 2.88
N TYR A 201 13.57 -8.02 2.81
CA TYR A 201 12.99 -9.20 2.21
C TYR A 201 12.60 -10.21 3.29
N ARG A 202 11.41 -10.80 3.15
CA ARG A 202 10.93 -11.85 4.04
C ARG A 202 10.97 -13.19 3.34
N PHE A 203 11.77 -14.11 3.86
CA PHE A 203 11.91 -15.45 3.32
C PHE A 203 11.35 -16.49 4.29
N ALA A 204 10.65 -17.49 3.76
CA ALA A 204 10.33 -18.69 4.53
C ALA A 204 11.54 -19.62 4.57
N LYS A 205 11.62 -20.48 5.60
CA LYS A 205 12.73 -21.43 5.80
C LYS A 205 13.13 -22.21 4.54
N HIS A 206 12.15 -22.80 3.85
CA HIS A 206 12.40 -23.57 2.64
C HIS A 206 12.99 -22.74 1.48
N GLN A 207 12.77 -21.42 1.45
CA GLN A 207 13.38 -20.53 0.46
C GLN A 207 14.83 -20.26 0.83
N MET A 208 15.12 -19.99 2.11
CA MET A 208 16.49 -19.82 2.61
C MET A 208 17.34 -21.07 2.32
N ASP A 209 16.82 -22.26 2.61
CA ASP A 209 17.49 -23.53 2.31
C ASP A 209 17.76 -23.70 0.80
N GLN A 210 16.84 -23.25 -0.06
CA GLN A 210 17.04 -23.30 -1.52
C GLN A 210 18.11 -22.30 -1.98
N TYR A 211 18.17 -21.11 -1.39
CA TYR A 211 19.21 -20.13 -1.70
C TYR A 211 20.58 -20.61 -1.20
N ALA A 212 20.65 -21.22 -0.02
CA ALA A 212 21.86 -21.85 0.50
C ALA A 212 22.32 -23.01 -0.40
N ALA A 213 21.41 -23.90 -0.80
CA ALA A 213 21.71 -25.04 -1.68
C ALA A 213 22.20 -24.61 -3.09
N ARG A 214 21.81 -23.41 -3.54
CA ARG A 214 22.30 -22.81 -4.80
C ARG A 214 23.64 -22.09 -4.63
N GLY A 215 24.14 -21.95 -3.40
CA GLY A 215 25.32 -21.15 -3.09
C GLY A 215 25.10 -19.64 -3.28
N PHE A 216 23.84 -19.18 -3.14
CA PHE A 216 23.52 -17.76 -3.22
C PHE A 216 23.73 -17.08 -1.86
N PHE A 217 23.20 -17.66 -0.79
CA PHE A 217 23.45 -17.21 0.58
C PHE A 217 24.44 -18.14 1.28
N GLU A 218 25.33 -17.53 2.04
CA GLU A 218 26.24 -18.17 2.99
C GLU A 218 25.71 -17.93 4.42
N ASN A 219 26.20 -18.69 5.40
CA ASN A 219 25.87 -18.51 6.83
C ASN A 219 24.37 -18.55 7.19
N VAL A 220 23.56 -19.28 6.42
CA VAL A 220 22.11 -19.39 6.65
C VAL A 220 21.75 -20.05 7.99
N ASP A 221 22.66 -20.84 8.58
CA ASP A 221 22.45 -21.50 9.87
C ASP A 221 22.49 -20.54 11.07
N ASP A 222 23.12 -19.37 10.94
CA ASP A 222 23.31 -18.37 12.00
C ASP A 222 22.26 -17.24 11.97
N VAL A 223 21.22 -17.40 11.15
CA VAL A 223 20.15 -16.42 10.94
C VAL A 223 19.07 -16.59 12.00
N GLU A 224 18.64 -15.48 12.61
CA GLU A 224 17.59 -15.51 13.62
C GLU A 224 16.18 -15.49 12.99
N GLN A 225 15.32 -16.37 13.50
CA GLN A 225 13.92 -16.46 13.09
C GLN A 225 13.06 -15.40 13.76
N VAL A 226 12.09 -14.85 13.02
CA VAL A 226 11.05 -13.99 13.58
C VAL A 226 9.68 -14.66 13.42
N SER A 227 8.90 -14.69 14.49
CA SER A 227 7.48 -14.97 14.41
C SER A 227 6.78 -13.78 13.77
N TYR A 228 6.45 -13.90 12.49
CA TYR A 228 5.73 -12.86 11.78
C TYR A 228 4.23 -13.03 11.97
N VAL A 229 3.61 -12.12 12.71
CA VAL A 229 2.15 -11.95 12.68
C VAL A 229 1.84 -11.01 11.54
N SER A 230 1.37 -11.54 10.41
CA SER A 230 0.95 -10.68 9.30
C SER A 230 -0.29 -9.88 9.73
N ASP A 231 -0.15 -8.56 9.85
CA ASP A 231 -1.28 -7.64 10.08
C ASP A 231 -2.38 -7.81 9.01
N ASP A 232 -1.97 -8.12 7.77
CA ASP A 232 -2.88 -8.36 6.64
C ASP A 232 -3.79 -9.60 6.86
N ARG A 233 -3.33 -10.64 7.58
CA ARG A 233 -4.18 -11.83 7.87
C ARG A 233 -4.83 -11.81 9.23
N ALA A 234 -4.32 -11.04 10.20
CA ALA A 234 -4.98 -10.89 11.49
C ALA A 234 -6.41 -10.31 11.32
N LEU A 235 -6.63 -9.47 10.31
CA LEU A 235 -7.93 -8.88 10.03
C LEU A 235 -8.87 -9.71 9.11
N GLU A 236 -8.37 -10.65 8.32
CA GLU A 236 -9.23 -11.60 7.57
C GLU A 236 -9.56 -12.87 8.37
N ALA A 237 -8.78 -13.15 9.42
CA ALA A 237 -8.93 -14.33 10.26
C ALA A 237 -10.09 -14.24 11.28
N SER A 238 -10.79 -13.11 11.41
CA SER A 238 -11.94 -13.05 12.34
C SER A 238 -13.11 -13.92 11.88
N ASP A 239 -13.19 -14.28 10.59
CA ASP A 239 -14.32 -15.04 10.02
C ASP A 239 -14.02 -16.50 9.68
N ARG A 240 -12.77 -16.98 9.82
CA ARG A 240 -12.44 -18.39 9.62
C ARG A 240 -11.42 -18.87 10.65
N LEU A 241 -11.82 -19.91 11.39
CA LEU A 241 -10.99 -20.82 12.20
C LEU A 241 -9.89 -21.48 11.35
N LEU A 242 -8.97 -20.70 10.80
CA LEU A 242 -7.68 -21.17 10.32
C LEU A 242 -6.78 -21.17 11.53
N GLU A 243 -6.38 -22.36 11.98
CA GLU A 243 -5.32 -22.50 12.96
C GLU A 243 -4.17 -21.56 12.59
N ASN A 244 -3.84 -20.64 13.50
CA ASN A 244 -2.67 -19.77 13.41
C ASN A 244 -1.41 -20.65 13.33
N ARG A 245 -1.07 -21.13 12.13
CA ARG A 245 0.29 -21.54 11.84
C ARG A 245 1.07 -20.25 11.71
N GLU A 246 1.67 -19.83 12.81
CA GLU A 246 2.76 -18.86 12.79
C GLU A 246 3.77 -19.35 11.75
N LEU A 247 3.86 -18.62 10.65
CA LEU A 247 4.89 -18.88 9.65
C LEU A 247 6.13 -18.19 10.17
N GLU A 248 7.12 -18.98 10.58
CA GLU A 248 8.46 -18.48 10.87
C GLU A 248 9.03 -17.87 9.58
N LEU A 249 9.27 -16.56 9.60
CA LEU A 249 9.88 -15.82 8.50
C LEU A 249 11.25 -15.30 8.95
N TYR A 250 12.17 -15.22 8.01
CA TYR A 250 13.48 -14.62 8.17
C TYR A 250 13.47 -13.26 7.48
N GLU A 251 13.90 -12.20 8.18
CA GLU A 251 13.97 -10.84 7.63
C GLU A 251 15.40 -10.54 7.19
N VAL A 252 15.63 -10.58 5.88
CA VAL A 252 16.93 -10.29 5.29
C VAL A 252 16.93 -8.90 4.68
N MET A 253 17.83 -8.04 5.14
CA MET A 253 18.05 -6.70 4.60
C MET A 253 19.05 -6.75 3.45
N LYS A 254 18.65 -6.27 2.29
CA LYS A 254 19.52 -5.97 1.16
C LYS A 254 19.91 -4.49 1.22
N TYR A 255 21.17 -4.19 1.47
CA TYR A 255 21.72 -2.84 1.45
C TYR A 255 22.45 -2.57 0.14
N HIS A 256 22.24 -1.38 -0.40
CA HIS A 256 23.13 -0.74 -1.36
C HIS A 256 23.87 0.38 -0.63
N VAL A 257 25.20 0.34 -0.55
CA VAL A 257 25.99 1.28 0.25
C VAL A 257 27.25 1.71 -0.48
N PHE A 258 27.54 3.01 -0.42
CA PHE A 258 28.84 3.55 -0.83
C PHE A 258 29.85 3.36 0.31
N HIS A 259 30.86 2.53 0.08
CA HIS A 259 31.92 2.26 1.04
C HIS A 259 33.26 2.12 0.33
N ASP A 260 34.29 2.74 0.89
CA ASP A 260 35.66 2.67 0.38
C ASP A 260 36.29 1.35 0.84
N VAL A 261 36.46 0.42 -0.10
CA VAL A 261 36.89 -0.97 0.20
C VAL A 261 38.41 -1.09 0.34
N ASP A 262 39.16 -0.20 -0.28
CA ASP A 262 40.62 -0.26 -0.30
C ASP A 262 41.35 0.93 0.33
N ASP A 263 40.60 1.83 0.96
CA ASP A 263 41.07 3.05 1.63
C ASP A 263 41.81 3.98 0.65
N ASP A 264 41.38 3.99 -0.62
CA ASP A 264 41.96 4.83 -1.67
C ASP A 264 41.30 6.23 -1.76
N GLY A 265 40.24 6.45 -0.98
CA GLY A 265 39.46 7.68 -0.89
C GLY A 265 38.26 7.74 -1.84
N PHE A 266 38.01 6.70 -2.65
CA PHE A 266 36.87 6.62 -3.56
C PHE A 266 35.89 5.54 -3.08
N PRO A 267 34.68 5.90 -2.63
CA PRO A 267 33.73 4.90 -2.19
C PRO A 267 33.11 4.15 -3.38
N GLU A 268 33.19 2.82 -3.37
CA GLU A 268 32.49 1.94 -4.30
C GLU A 268 31.06 1.61 -3.83
N ASP A 269 30.15 1.34 -4.77
CA ASP A 269 28.79 0.86 -4.44
C ASP A 269 28.80 -0.66 -4.26
N ILE A 270 28.49 -1.09 -3.04
CA ILE A 270 28.48 -2.50 -2.62
C ILE A 270 27.05 -2.91 -2.29
N ILE A 271 26.73 -4.16 -2.59
CA ILE A 271 25.48 -4.82 -2.23
C ILE A 271 25.77 -5.80 -1.09
N LEU A 272 25.10 -5.60 0.04
CA LEU A 272 25.21 -6.46 1.21
C LEU A 272 23.86 -7.08 1.55
N TRP A 273 23.86 -8.39 1.81
CA TRP A 273 22.70 -9.10 2.33
C TRP A 273 22.99 -9.46 3.79
N VAL A 274 22.18 -8.94 4.70
CA VAL A 274 22.39 -9.07 6.14
C VAL A 274 21.10 -9.52 6.80
N ASP A 275 21.17 -10.47 7.72
CA ASP A 275 20.03 -10.78 8.58
C ASP A 275 19.72 -9.60 9.50
N LYS A 276 18.45 -9.14 9.53
CA LYS A 276 18.08 -7.94 10.28
C LYS A 276 18.27 -8.09 11.79
N ASN A 277 18.15 -9.31 12.32
CA ASN A 277 18.16 -9.56 13.76
C ASN A 277 19.54 -9.97 14.27
N SER A 278 20.18 -10.94 13.60
CA SER A 278 21.48 -11.45 14.04
C SER A 278 22.65 -10.59 13.55
N GLY A 279 22.45 -9.71 12.56
CA GLY A 279 23.52 -8.94 11.93
C GLY A 279 24.46 -9.81 11.08
N THR A 280 24.09 -11.08 10.83
CA THR A 280 24.93 -12.01 10.06
C THR A 280 24.90 -11.64 8.59
N VAL A 281 26.09 -11.46 8.00
CA VAL A 281 26.24 -11.23 6.56
C VAL A 281 26.07 -12.55 5.80
N LEU A 282 25.09 -12.56 4.91
CA LEU A 282 24.74 -13.70 4.08
C LEU A 282 25.42 -13.67 2.71
N ARG A 283 25.67 -12.47 2.18
CA ARG A 283 26.26 -12.29 0.85
C ARG A 283 26.81 -10.87 0.68
N GLU A 284 27.92 -10.77 -0.03
CA GLU A 284 28.55 -9.50 -0.41
C GLU A 284 28.84 -9.51 -1.92
N GLU A 285 28.51 -8.41 -2.61
CA GLU A 285 28.71 -8.26 -4.04
C GLU A 285 29.09 -6.82 -4.38
N PHE A 286 29.98 -6.62 -5.35
CA PHE A 286 30.14 -5.31 -5.97
C PHE A 286 28.94 -5.02 -6.88
N ASN A 287 28.53 -3.75 -6.96
CA ASN A 287 27.52 -3.33 -7.92
C ASN A 287 28.13 -3.20 -9.33
N ASP A 288 28.21 -4.31 -10.07
CA ASP A 288 28.76 -4.35 -11.43
C ASP A 288 27.98 -3.52 -12.45
N LEU A 289 26.71 -3.18 -12.18
CA LEU A 289 25.87 -2.43 -13.11
C LEU A 289 26.20 -0.93 -13.12
N GLY A 290 26.88 -0.42 -12.08
CA GLY A 290 27.15 1.02 -11.89
C GLY A 290 25.90 1.88 -11.67
N ILE A 291 24.73 1.26 -11.64
CA ILE A 291 23.44 1.85 -11.29
C ILE A 291 22.74 0.93 -10.29
N ARG A 292 22.04 1.50 -9.32
CA ARG A 292 21.21 0.71 -8.41
C ARG A 292 19.95 0.30 -9.16
N PRO A 293 19.58 -1.00 -9.21
CA PRO A 293 18.42 -1.49 -9.94
C PRO A 293 17.10 -1.17 -9.21
N ILE A 294 16.99 0.00 -8.58
CA ILE A 294 15.83 0.44 -7.82
C ILE A 294 15.32 1.72 -8.47
N VAL A 295 14.03 1.74 -8.77
CA VAL A 295 13.34 2.88 -9.37
C VAL A 295 12.30 3.41 -8.39
N ARG A 296 12.37 4.71 -8.14
CA ARG A 296 11.34 5.47 -7.44
C ARG A 296 10.27 5.88 -8.45
N VAL A 297 9.02 5.49 -8.20
CA VAL A 297 7.87 5.92 -9.00
C VAL A 297 6.97 6.80 -8.11
N PRO A 298 7.01 8.14 -8.25
CA PRO A 298 6.09 9.02 -7.53
C PRO A 298 4.76 9.19 -8.28
N TYR A 299 3.64 9.33 -7.56
CA TYR A 299 2.33 9.67 -8.12
C TYR A 299 2.29 11.15 -8.49
N ILE A 300 2.45 12.01 -7.47
CA ILE A 300 2.81 13.42 -7.63
C ILE A 300 4.20 13.59 -7.03
N ASP A 301 5.14 14.04 -7.85
CA ASP A 301 6.51 14.25 -7.42
C ASP A 301 6.62 15.53 -6.58
N LEU A 302 7.19 15.39 -5.39
CA LEU A 302 7.54 16.51 -4.52
C LEU A 302 9.03 16.80 -4.69
N PRO A 303 9.42 18.01 -5.12
CA PRO A 303 10.83 18.36 -5.30
C PRO A 303 11.62 18.12 -4.01
N TYR A 304 12.82 17.53 -4.17
CA TYR A 304 13.77 17.25 -3.09
C TYR A 304 13.31 16.26 -2.01
N ASN A 305 12.22 15.52 -2.25
CA ASN A 305 11.74 14.50 -1.32
C ASN A 305 11.77 13.11 -1.94
N LEU A 306 12.10 12.10 -1.13
CA LEU A 306 12.01 10.70 -1.56
C LEU A 306 10.55 10.22 -1.72
N TYR A 307 9.65 10.77 -0.92
CA TYR A 307 8.23 10.42 -0.94
C TYR A 307 7.45 11.46 -1.73
N GLY A 308 6.58 10.98 -2.60
CA GLY A 308 5.60 11.75 -3.35
C GLY A 308 4.27 11.85 -2.62
N LEU A 309 3.36 12.62 -3.20
CA LEU A 309 2.02 12.86 -2.64
C LEU A 309 1.01 11.90 -3.26
N GLY A 310 0.36 11.09 -2.41
CA GLY A 310 -0.69 10.13 -2.80
C GLY A 310 -2.08 10.60 -2.42
N ILE A 311 -3.11 9.87 -2.88
CA ILE A 311 -4.51 10.18 -2.57
C ILE A 311 -4.80 10.01 -1.09
N GLY A 312 -4.15 9.05 -0.41
CA GLY A 312 -4.29 8.89 1.04
C GLY A 312 -3.95 10.18 1.79
N SER A 313 -2.83 10.81 1.44
CA SER A 313 -2.40 12.10 2.02
C SER A 313 -3.33 13.26 1.64
N MET A 314 -3.78 13.32 0.38
CA MET A 314 -4.69 14.38 -0.08
C MET A 314 -6.06 14.31 0.60
N CYS A 315 -6.59 13.11 0.82
CA CYS A 315 -7.91 12.89 1.38
C CYS A 315 -7.93 12.72 2.90
N GLU A 316 -6.77 12.63 3.58
CA GLU A 316 -6.65 12.33 5.02
C GLU A 316 -7.67 13.12 5.87
N TYR A 317 -7.58 14.45 5.83
CA TYR A 317 -8.45 15.33 6.61
C TYR A 317 -9.90 15.36 6.12
N LEU A 318 -10.14 15.13 4.82
CA LEU A 318 -11.48 15.11 4.24
C LEU A 318 -12.23 13.83 4.61
N GLN A 319 -11.52 12.71 4.67
CA GLN A 319 -12.01 11.42 5.12
C GLN A 319 -12.41 11.49 6.60
N ASP A 320 -11.55 12.06 7.45
CA ASP A 320 -11.85 12.24 8.88
C ASP A 320 -13.05 13.18 9.09
N ALA A 321 -13.15 14.26 8.31
CA ALA A 321 -14.28 15.17 8.34
C ALA A 321 -15.59 14.49 7.88
N ALA A 322 -15.53 13.64 6.85
CA ALA A 322 -16.67 12.88 6.36
C ALA A 322 -17.16 11.87 7.41
N ASP A 323 -16.25 11.14 8.04
CA ASP A 323 -16.55 10.18 9.10
C ASP A 323 -17.16 10.86 10.31
N ALA A 324 -16.57 11.97 10.76
CA ALA A 324 -17.11 12.75 11.87
C ALA A 324 -18.53 13.26 11.57
N THR A 325 -18.74 13.84 10.39
CA THR A 325 -20.04 14.38 9.96
C THR A 325 -21.09 13.29 9.87
N MET A 326 -20.78 12.15 9.24
CA MET A 326 -21.72 11.04 9.08
C MET A 326 -22.10 10.42 10.43
N ASN A 327 -21.13 10.20 11.31
CA ASN A 327 -21.39 9.65 12.64
C ASN A 327 -22.25 10.60 13.48
N MET A 328 -21.94 11.90 13.49
CA MET A 328 -22.79 12.91 14.16
C MET A 328 -24.20 12.94 13.57
N THR A 329 -24.35 12.76 12.26
CA THR A 329 -25.65 12.74 11.60
C THR A 329 -26.50 11.57 12.07
N ILE A 330 -25.93 10.36 12.07
CA ILE A 330 -26.67 9.16 12.49
C ILE A 330 -27.02 9.25 13.97
N ASP A 331 -26.07 9.68 14.80
CA ASP A 331 -26.28 9.88 16.24
C ASP A 331 -27.36 10.94 16.51
N GLY A 332 -27.35 12.05 15.77
CA GLY A 332 -28.37 13.09 15.87
C GLY A 332 -29.76 12.63 15.42
N ILE A 333 -29.84 11.87 14.33
CA ILE A 333 -31.10 11.25 13.89
C ILE A 333 -31.59 10.26 14.94
N HIS A 334 -30.70 9.45 15.52
CA HIS A 334 -31.06 8.48 16.55
C HIS A 334 -31.66 9.17 17.78
N ILE A 335 -31.05 10.25 18.26
CA ILE A 335 -31.58 11.06 19.36
C ILE A 335 -32.92 11.72 18.98
N SER A 336 -33.06 12.22 17.75
CA SER A 336 -34.31 12.85 17.28
C SER A 336 -35.47 11.86 17.23
N LEU A 337 -35.19 10.61 16.86
CA LEU A 337 -36.16 9.50 16.89
C LEU A 337 -36.51 9.09 18.32
N LEU A 338 -35.54 9.11 19.24
CA LEU A 338 -35.73 8.82 20.66
C LEU A 338 -36.21 10.06 21.42
N GLN A 339 -37.49 10.39 21.28
CA GLN A 339 -38.08 11.49 22.04
C GLN A 339 -38.09 11.18 23.54
N MET A 340 -37.50 12.07 24.33
CA MET A 340 -37.55 12.02 25.79
C MET A 340 -38.69 12.91 26.28
N PHE A 341 -39.32 12.54 27.38
CA PHE A 341 -40.38 13.33 28.00
C PHE A 341 -39.94 13.80 29.38
N VAL A 342 -40.22 15.07 29.69
CA VAL A 342 -40.14 15.59 31.04
C VAL A 342 -41.55 15.64 31.58
N TYR A 343 -41.76 15.01 32.73
CA TYR A 343 -43.05 15.02 33.42
C TYR A 343 -42.90 15.60 34.84
N ARG A 344 -43.99 16.19 35.34
CA ARG A 344 -44.02 16.74 36.70
C ARG A 344 -43.95 15.63 37.75
N ARG A 345 -43.10 15.79 38.77
CA ARG A 345 -43.06 14.87 39.91
C ARG A 345 -44.40 14.88 40.64
N GLY A 346 -45.05 13.71 40.75
CA GLY A 346 -46.38 13.55 41.34
C GLY A 346 -47.55 13.47 40.32
N SER A 347 -47.27 13.53 39.02
CA SER A 347 -48.28 13.41 37.93
C SER A 347 -48.84 11.99 37.71
N GLY A 348 -48.50 11.03 38.58
CA GLY A 348 -48.98 9.64 38.47
C GLY A 348 -48.32 8.82 37.35
N ILE A 349 -47.32 9.37 36.65
CA ILE A 349 -46.48 8.64 35.69
C ILE A 349 -45.29 8.04 36.45
N ASP A 350 -45.27 6.72 36.57
CA ASP A 350 -44.17 5.97 37.19
C ASP A 350 -42.99 5.79 36.23
N SER A 351 -41.81 5.49 36.78
CA SER A 351 -40.58 5.27 35.99
C SER A 351 -40.68 4.04 35.05
N ASP A 352 -41.52 3.06 35.38
CA ASP A 352 -41.70 1.83 34.62
C ASP A 352 -42.93 1.89 33.68
N GLU A 353 -43.48 3.08 33.47
CA GLU A 353 -44.71 3.28 32.71
C GLU A 353 -44.51 2.94 31.22
N GLN A 354 -45.17 1.89 30.75
CA GLN A 354 -45.08 1.44 29.36
C GLN A 354 -46.04 2.21 28.45
N PHE A 355 -45.56 2.63 27.28
CA PHE A 355 -46.37 3.29 26.25
C PHE A 355 -46.86 2.26 25.21
N TYR A 356 -48.17 2.28 24.92
CA TYR A 356 -48.79 1.46 23.88
C TYR A 356 -49.95 2.23 23.21
N PRO A 357 -50.35 1.86 21.98
CA PRO A 357 -51.43 2.55 21.27
C PRO A 357 -52.73 2.59 22.08
N PHE A 358 -53.40 3.76 22.09
CA PHE A 358 -54.66 4.04 22.81
C PHE A 358 -54.62 4.04 24.35
N LYS A 359 -53.43 4.07 24.98
CA LYS A 359 -53.32 4.31 26.42
C LYS A 359 -53.75 5.74 26.78
N GLY A 360 -54.70 5.87 27.72
CA GLY A 360 -55.08 7.17 28.28
C GLY A 360 -54.12 7.58 29.41
N ILE A 361 -53.58 8.80 29.35
CA ILE A 361 -52.70 9.36 30.39
C ILE A 361 -53.45 10.51 31.07
N GLY A 362 -53.69 10.39 32.37
CA GLY A 362 -54.33 11.43 33.17
C GLY A 362 -53.30 12.45 33.66
N LEU A 363 -53.45 13.71 33.27
CA LEU A 363 -52.60 14.83 33.69
C LEU A 363 -53.48 15.98 34.17
N ASP A 364 -53.05 16.70 35.21
CA ASP A 364 -53.77 17.88 35.72
C ASP A 364 -53.71 19.03 34.71
N ASN A 365 -52.52 19.34 34.18
CA ASN A 365 -52.32 20.29 33.09
C ASN A 365 -51.43 19.69 31.97
N PRO A 366 -52.03 19.13 30.90
CA PRO A 366 -51.30 18.46 29.82
C PRO A 366 -50.25 19.33 29.09
N LYS A 367 -50.35 20.66 29.15
CA LYS A 367 -49.40 21.56 28.46
C LYS A 367 -48.11 21.80 29.22
N GLU A 368 -48.15 21.69 30.54
CA GLU A 368 -47.03 22.03 31.42
C GLU A 368 -46.48 20.80 32.14
N ASP A 369 -47.34 19.83 32.45
CA ASP A 369 -46.98 18.64 33.22
C ASP A 369 -46.35 17.53 32.36
N PHE A 370 -46.42 17.63 31.03
CA PHE A 370 -45.83 16.68 30.09
C PHE A 370 -45.29 17.40 28.86
N ILE A 371 -43.96 17.49 28.76
CA ILE A 371 -43.28 18.24 27.70
C ILE A 371 -42.26 17.32 27.01
N PRO A 372 -42.37 17.10 25.68
CA PRO A 372 -41.34 16.41 24.93
C PRO A 372 -40.08 17.28 24.82
N VAL A 373 -38.92 16.71 25.12
CA VAL A 373 -37.64 17.31 24.78
C VAL A 373 -37.44 17.15 23.28
N LYS A 374 -37.46 18.27 22.56
CA LYS A 374 -37.23 18.29 21.11
C LYS A 374 -35.76 18.61 20.84
N PHE A 375 -35.05 17.63 20.30
CA PHE A 375 -33.74 17.87 19.71
C PHE A 375 -33.91 18.39 18.28
N PRO A 376 -33.11 19.38 17.85
CA PRO A 376 -33.15 19.85 16.47
C PRO A 376 -32.72 18.71 15.53
N ASP A 377 -33.45 18.54 14.44
CA ASP A 377 -33.04 17.60 13.38
C ASP A 377 -31.90 18.23 12.57
N ILE A 378 -30.71 17.66 12.73
CA ILE A 378 -29.50 18.07 12.00
C ILE A 378 -29.31 17.32 10.68
N GLY A 379 -30.14 16.32 10.39
CA GLY A 379 -30.02 15.43 9.23
C GLY A 379 -29.81 16.19 7.90
N PRO A 380 -30.73 17.09 7.51
CA PRO A 380 -30.63 17.79 6.23
C PRO A 380 -29.37 18.65 6.09
N SER A 381 -28.99 19.41 7.12
CA SER A 381 -27.80 20.27 7.09
C SER A 381 -26.51 19.47 7.04
N SER A 382 -26.43 18.36 7.77
CA SER A 382 -25.22 17.54 7.83
C SER A 382 -25.02 16.72 6.54
N LEU A 383 -26.10 16.25 5.90
CA LEU A 383 -26.02 15.62 4.58
C LEU A 383 -25.55 16.61 3.49
N HIS A 384 -25.95 17.88 3.59
CA HIS A 384 -25.42 18.90 2.70
C HIS A 384 -23.92 19.13 2.91
N ALA A 385 -23.46 19.21 4.17
CA ALA A 385 -22.05 19.33 4.51
C ALA A 385 -21.23 18.12 3.97
N LEU A 386 -21.73 16.89 4.12
CA LEU A 386 -21.10 15.70 3.58
C LEU A 386 -20.97 15.76 2.04
N SER A 387 -21.99 16.31 1.36
CA SER A 387 -21.94 16.49 -0.10
C SER A 387 -20.84 17.47 -0.52
N ILE A 388 -20.64 18.55 0.23
CA ILE A 388 -19.57 19.53 0.00
C ILE A 388 -18.19 18.90 0.23
N ILE A 389 -18.02 18.14 1.33
CA ILE A 389 -16.75 17.45 1.63
C ILE A 389 -16.38 16.50 0.49
N ARG A 390 -17.36 15.73 0.00
CA ARG A 390 -17.15 14.82 -1.13
C ARG A 390 -16.76 15.58 -2.40
N GLU A 391 -17.44 16.67 -2.72
CA GLU A 391 -17.12 17.49 -3.90
C GLU A 391 -15.71 18.08 -3.80
N LEU A 392 -15.29 18.55 -2.62
CA LEU A 392 -13.94 19.05 -2.40
C LEU A 392 -12.88 17.94 -2.60
N ALA A 393 -13.15 16.73 -2.13
CA ALA A 393 -12.24 15.59 -2.30
C ALA A 393 -12.11 15.17 -3.77
N GLU A 394 -13.22 15.11 -4.52
CA GLU A 394 -13.22 14.81 -5.95
C GLU A 394 -12.44 15.87 -6.73
N ARG A 395 -12.64 17.17 -6.43
CA ARG A 395 -11.91 18.27 -7.07
C ARG A 395 -10.42 18.27 -6.74
N LEU A 396 -10.04 18.01 -5.48
CA LEU A 396 -8.64 18.00 -5.05
C LEU A 396 -7.85 16.88 -5.74
N THR A 397 -8.49 15.72 -5.92
CA THR A 397 -7.84 14.53 -6.47
C THR A 397 -7.91 14.44 -7.99
N GLY A 398 -8.65 15.34 -8.65
CA GLY A 398 -8.91 15.28 -10.09
C GLY A 398 -9.87 14.16 -10.49
N ALA A 399 -10.50 13.49 -9.52
CA ALA A 399 -11.43 12.38 -9.71
C ALA A 399 -12.83 12.87 -10.08
N ASN A 400 -12.93 13.68 -11.14
CA ASN A 400 -14.18 14.32 -11.54
C ASN A 400 -15.08 13.34 -12.32
N SER A 401 -16.32 13.15 -11.85
CA SER A 401 -17.35 12.29 -12.46
C SER A 401 -17.64 12.55 -13.98
N PRO A 402 -17.57 13.79 -14.52
CA PRO A 402 -17.74 14.03 -15.95
C PRO A 402 -16.64 13.43 -16.85
N ALA A 403 -15.40 13.27 -16.35
CA ALA A 403 -14.31 12.66 -17.10
C ALA A 403 -14.57 11.17 -17.41
N LEU A 404 -15.49 10.55 -16.67
CA LEU A 404 -15.82 9.12 -16.73
C LEU A 404 -17.15 8.82 -17.42
N GLY A 405 -17.77 9.82 -18.07
CA GLY A 405 -18.99 9.61 -18.86
C GLY A 405 -20.24 9.29 -18.04
N GLN A 406 -20.22 9.49 -16.71
CA GLN A 406 -21.46 9.55 -15.94
C GLN A 406 -22.11 10.92 -16.14
N PRO A 407 -23.36 10.98 -16.63
CA PRO A 407 -24.04 12.25 -16.77
C PRO A 407 -24.28 12.84 -15.37
N ASP A 408 -23.80 14.06 -15.17
CA ASP A 408 -24.06 14.86 -13.99
C ASP A 408 -25.58 14.90 -13.69
N VAL A 409 -25.95 14.51 -12.47
CA VAL A 409 -27.35 14.40 -12.03
C VAL A 409 -28.02 15.77 -11.98
N TYR A 410 -27.24 16.86 -11.86
CA TYR A 410 -27.73 18.23 -11.97
C TYR A 410 -27.87 18.70 -13.42
N ALA A 411 -27.09 18.15 -14.35
CA ALA A 411 -27.19 18.43 -15.78
C ALA A 411 -28.32 17.62 -16.44
N LYS A 412 -29.54 17.73 -15.90
CA LYS A 412 -30.72 17.24 -16.59
C LYS A 412 -30.86 17.98 -17.93
N THR A 413 -30.61 17.23 -19.01
CA THR A 413 -31.12 17.42 -20.38
C THR A 413 -30.30 18.19 -21.44
N ARG A 414 -29.03 18.59 -21.25
CA ARG A 414 -28.25 19.24 -22.35
C ARG A 414 -26.72 19.02 -22.36
N ALA A 415 -26.21 17.88 -21.90
CA ALA A 415 -24.79 17.57 -22.11
C ALA A 415 -24.58 17.00 -23.53
N THR A 416 -24.10 17.82 -24.47
CA THR A 416 -23.58 17.33 -25.76
C THR A 416 -22.22 16.66 -25.53
N ALA A 417 -21.87 15.64 -26.32
CA ALA A 417 -20.59 14.93 -26.20
C ALA A 417 -19.35 15.87 -26.26
N SER A 418 -19.49 17.03 -26.91
CA SER A 418 -18.46 18.07 -26.93
C SER A 418 -18.36 18.85 -25.61
N GLY A 419 -19.46 19.03 -24.88
CA GLY A 419 -19.48 19.71 -23.58
C GLY A 419 -18.94 18.84 -22.45
N THR A 420 -19.15 17.52 -22.51
CA THR A 420 -18.55 16.58 -21.54
C THR A 420 -17.04 16.45 -21.74
N MET A 421 -16.54 16.52 -22.98
CA MET A 421 -15.09 16.51 -23.25
C MET A 421 -14.39 17.81 -22.80
N PHE A 422 -15.06 18.96 -22.87
CA PHE A 422 -14.50 20.23 -22.40
C PHE A 422 -14.41 20.31 -20.86
N LEU A 423 -15.31 19.64 -20.14
CA LEU A 423 -15.28 19.55 -18.67
C LEU A 423 -14.26 18.52 -18.15
N ALA A 424 -13.75 17.66 -19.03
CA ALA A 424 -12.77 16.62 -18.71
C ALA A 424 -11.32 17.07 -18.94
N GLN A 425 -11.10 18.18 -19.66
CA GLN A 425 -9.83 18.89 -19.76
C GLN A 425 -9.70 19.90 -18.62
#